data_AF-A0A2V6FIZ4-F1
#
_entry.id   AF-A0A2V6FIZ4-F1
#
_cell.length_a   1.000
_cell.length_b   1.000
_cell.length_c   1.000
_cell.angle_alpha   90.00
_cell.angle_beta   90.00
_cell.angle_gamma   90.00
#
_symmetry.space_group_name_H-M   'P 1'
#
loop_
_entity.id
_entity.type
_entity.pdbx_description
1 polymer ?
#
loop_
_entity_poly.entity_id
_entity_poly.type
_entity_poly.pdbx_seq_one_letter_code
_entity_poly.pdbx_strand_id
1 'polypeptide(L)'
;MKTSSETTEGEIDQGGMDPEKEAAYWREQHPRQPYAKDYSYEQFEHAYRTGYHSFLKYPGKKFEEVEDSLASDYEGAKPSSALPWDTVRPAVSSVWERMTGVLSPREPGRGVRDFI
;
A
#
# COMPACT_ATOMS: atom_id res chain seq x y z
N MET A 1 3.01 32.94 30.85
CA MET A 1 2.78 32.80 29.39
C MET A 1 3.39 31.46 28.97
N LYS A 2 2.61 30.38 29.02
CA LYS A 2 2.99 29.06 28.52
C LYS A 2 1.74 28.53 27.84
N THR A 3 1.66 28.74 26.53
CA THR A 3 0.62 28.17 25.68
C THR A 3 0.89 26.68 25.58
N SER A 4 0.17 25.89 26.38
CA SER A 4 -0.02 24.47 26.10
C SER A 4 -0.64 24.40 24.71
N SER A 5 0.17 23.96 23.75
CA SER A 5 -0.25 23.52 22.44
C SER A 5 -1.29 22.41 22.62
N GLU A 6 -2.54 22.83 22.54
CA GLU A 6 -3.59 22.24 21.70
C GLU A 6 -3.25 20.82 21.25
N THR A 7 -3.52 19.88 22.15
CA THR A 7 -3.84 18.49 21.80
C THR A 7 -5.11 18.57 20.96
N THR A 8 -4.94 18.74 19.65
CA THR A 8 -5.98 18.44 18.70
C THR A 8 -6.28 16.95 18.87
N GLU A 9 -7.37 16.68 19.56
CA GLU A 9 -8.16 15.46 19.43
C GLU A 9 -8.52 15.30 17.95
N GLY A 10 -7.56 14.79 17.17
CA GLY A 10 -7.87 14.08 15.95
C GLY A 10 -8.41 12.73 16.37
N GLU A 11 -9.73 12.66 16.52
CA GLU A 11 -10.54 11.47 16.36
C GLU A 11 -9.78 10.41 15.55
N ILE A 12 -9.27 9.39 16.23
CA ILE A 12 -8.69 8.21 15.60
C ILE A 12 -9.85 7.44 14.97
N ASP A 13 -10.29 7.92 13.81
CA ASP A 13 -11.26 7.28 12.96
C ASP A 13 -10.76 5.86 12.65
N GLN A 14 -11.41 4.91 13.32
CA GLN A 14 -11.08 3.51 13.27
C GLN A 14 -11.39 2.97 11.88
N GLY A 15 -10.35 2.68 11.12
CA GLY A 15 -10.26 1.43 10.36
C GLY A 15 -11.20 1.28 9.16
N GLY A 16 -11.69 2.38 8.58
CA GLY A 16 -12.17 2.39 7.21
C GLY A 16 -10.97 2.52 6.26
N MET A 17 -10.69 1.51 5.44
CA MET A 17 -9.85 1.72 4.26
C MET A 17 -10.61 2.66 3.32
N ASP A 18 -10.49 3.97 3.56
CA ASP A 18 -11.02 5.01 2.68
C ASP A 18 -10.11 5.07 1.44
N PRO A 19 -10.55 4.58 0.26
CA PRO A 19 -9.71 4.56 -0.94
C PRO A 19 -9.24 5.97 -1.32
N GLU A 20 -10.00 7.02 -0.97
CA GLU A 20 -9.62 8.42 -1.19
C GLU A 20 -8.53 8.92 -0.25
N LYS A 21 -8.58 8.62 1.07
CA LYS A 21 -7.49 8.98 1.99
C LYS A 21 -6.21 8.26 1.61
N GLU A 22 -6.35 7.01 1.22
CA GLU A 22 -5.27 6.16 0.76
C GLU A 22 -4.64 6.69 -0.54
N ALA A 23 -5.47 7.05 -1.52
CA ALA A 23 -5.02 7.73 -2.73
C ALA A 23 -4.30 9.05 -2.42
N ALA A 24 -4.86 9.90 -1.55
CA ALA A 24 -4.24 11.15 -1.13
C ALA A 24 -2.88 10.94 -0.46
N TYR A 25 -2.79 9.95 0.45
CA TYR A 25 -1.53 9.59 1.10
C TYR A 25 -0.47 9.15 0.09
N TRP A 26 -0.83 8.26 -0.85
CA TRP A 26 0.11 7.87 -1.90
C TRP A 26 0.45 9.02 -2.81
N ARG A 27 -0.45 9.96 -3.09
CA ARG A 27 -0.12 11.14 -3.90
C ARG A 27 0.99 11.98 -3.26
N GLU A 28 0.97 12.11 -1.93
CA GLU A 28 2.00 12.83 -1.18
C GLU A 28 3.30 12.02 -0.99
N GLN A 29 3.19 10.69 -0.83
CA GLN A 29 4.36 9.82 -0.69
C GLN A 29 5.02 9.46 -2.01
N HIS A 30 4.26 9.43 -3.11
CA HIS A 30 4.71 9.10 -4.46
C HIS A 30 6.01 9.85 -4.80
N PRO A 31 6.08 11.19 -4.76
CA PRO A 31 7.31 11.93 -5.11
C PRO A 31 8.52 11.62 -4.21
N ARG A 32 8.33 10.98 -3.05
CA ARG A 32 9.42 10.56 -2.16
C ARG A 32 10.02 9.20 -2.55
N GLN A 33 9.32 8.46 -3.41
CA GLN A 33 9.73 7.14 -3.87
C GLN A 33 10.69 7.26 -5.05
N PRO A 34 11.69 6.36 -5.15
CA PRO A 34 12.69 6.42 -6.21
C PRO A 34 12.08 6.24 -7.61
N TYR A 35 11.01 5.44 -7.72
CA TYR A 35 10.32 5.13 -8.98
C TYR A 35 9.35 6.23 -9.46
N ALA A 36 9.05 7.23 -8.62
CA ALA A 36 8.16 8.33 -8.98
C ALA A 36 8.83 9.43 -9.80
N LYS A 37 10.15 9.37 -9.97
CA LYS A 37 10.89 10.33 -10.81
C LYS A 37 10.65 10.09 -12.29
N ASP A 38 10.33 8.86 -12.65
CA ASP A 38 10.21 8.43 -14.04
C ASP A 38 8.78 8.55 -14.57
N TYR A 39 7.77 8.60 -13.71
CA TYR A 39 6.36 8.59 -14.13
C TYR A 39 5.44 9.38 -13.18
N SER A 40 4.26 9.73 -13.69
CA SER A 40 3.26 10.53 -12.96
C SER A 40 2.33 9.67 -12.11
N TYR A 41 1.80 10.26 -11.03
CA TYR A 41 0.86 9.59 -10.12
C TYR A 41 -0.33 8.96 -10.84
N GLU A 42 -0.91 9.62 -11.85
CA GLU A 42 -2.05 9.10 -12.63
C GLU A 42 -1.76 7.73 -13.28
N GLN A 43 -0.51 7.49 -13.68
CA GLN A 43 -0.10 6.21 -14.27
C GLN A 43 0.03 5.10 -13.22
N PHE A 44 0.32 5.48 -11.97
CA PHE A 44 0.38 4.57 -10.82
C PHE A 44 -0.93 4.48 -10.05
N GLU A 45 -1.88 5.39 -10.24
CA GLU A 45 -3.17 5.41 -9.54
C GLU A 45 -3.88 4.07 -9.70
N HIS A 46 -3.87 3.53 -10.93
CA HIS A 46 -4.42 2.21 -11.20
C HIS A 46 -3.69 1.12 -10.42
N ALA A 47 -2.35 1.18 -10.33
CA ALA A 47 -1.55 0.20 -9.60
C ALA A 47 -1.81 0.27 -8.09
N TYR A 48 -1.87 1.46 -7.53
CA TYR A 48 -2.23 1.68 -6.13
C TYR A 48 -3.61 1.08 -5.85
N ARG A 49 -4.61 1.43 -6.66
CA ARG A 49 -5.99 0.91 -6.55
C ARG A 49 -6.07 -0.61 -6.66
N THR A 50 -5.34 -1.22 -7.60
CA THR A 50 -5.27 -2.69 -7.71
C THR A 50 -4.63 -3.30 -6.47
N GLY A 51 -3.52 -2.73 -5.99
CA GLY A 51 -2.86 -3.18 -4.76
C GLY A 51 -3.80 -3.27 -3.56
N TYR A 52 -4.65 -2.24 -3.38
CA TYR A 52 -5.69 -2.19 -2.35
C TYR A 52 -6.77 -3.25 -2.50
N HIS A 53 -7.36 -3.32 -3.68
CA HIS A 53 -8.40 -4.30 -3.97
C HIS A 53 -7.88 -5.74 -3.80
N SER A 54 -6.66 -6.01 -4.24
CA SER A 54 -6.04 -7.33 -4.10
C SER A 54 -5.68 -7.64 -2.65
N PHE A 55 -5.24 -6.66 -1.86
CA PHE A 55 -4.98 -6.89 -0.44
C PHE A 55 -6.24 -7.26 0.33
N LEU A 56 -7.37 -6.60 0.04
CA LEU A 56 -8.68 -6.97 0.58
C LEU A 56 -9.11 -8.39 0.16
N LYS A 57 -8.72 -8.82 -1.04
CA LYS A 57 -9.00 -10.16 -1.58
C LYS A 57 -8.10 -11.24 -0.98
N TYR A 58 -6.89 -10.89 -0.56
CA TYR A 58 -5.88 -11.80 -0.02
C TYR A 58 -5.40 -11.36 1.38
N PRO A 59 -6.30 -11.31 2.39
CA PRO A 59 -5.91 -10.90 3.73
C PRO A 59 -4.90 -11.89 4.34
N GLY A 60 -3.84 -11.38 4.94
CA GLY A 60 -2.82 -12.17 5.65
C GLY A 60 -1.81 -12.89 4.76
N LYS A 61 -1.85 -12.69 3.44
CA LYS A 61 -0.78 -13.14 2.54
C LYS A 61 0.37 -12.12 2.48
N LYS A 62 1.53 -12.55 1.98
CA LYS A 62 2.63 -11.66 1.63
C LYS A 62 2.56 -11.26 0.16
N PHE A 63 3.12 -10.08 -0.15
CA PHE A 63 3.21 -9.59 -1.53
C PHE A 63 3.86 -10.62 -2.47
N GLU A 64 4.94 -11.28 -2.04
CA GLU A 64 5.64 -12.31 -2.84
C GLU A 64 4.74 -13.50 -3.22
N GLU A 65 3.77 -13.86 -2.37
CA GLU A 65 2.86 -15.00 -2.63
C GLU A 65 1.72 -14.64 -3.57
N VAL A 66 1.40 -13.35 -3.69
CA VAL A 66 0.30 -12.86 -4.51
C VAL A 66 0.80 -12.05 -5.71
N GLU A 67 2.10 -11.81 -5.83
CA GLU A 67 2.71 -10.97 -6.87
C GLU A 67 2.24 -11.40 -8.27
N ASP A 68 2.26 -12.71 -8.56
CA ASP A 68 1.80 -13.29 -9.82
C ASP A 68 0.30 -13.07 -10.08
N SER A 69 -0.51 -13.23 -9.04
CA SER A 69 -1.95 -12.99 -9.12
C SER A 69 -2.26 -11.50 -9.29
N LEU A 70 -1.51 -10.61 -8.63
CA LEU A 70 -1.65 -9.17 -8.79
C LEU A 70 -1.17 -8.70 -10.16
N ALA A 71 -0.07 -9.26 -10.66
CA ALA A 71 0.42 -8.98 -12.01
C ALA A 71 -0.67 -9.32 -13.03
N SER A 72 -1.26 -10.51 -12.92
CA SER A 72 -2.34 -10.97 -13.80
C SER A 72 -3.59 -10.08 -13.69
N ASP A 73 -4.01 -9.72 -12.47
CA ASP A 73 -5.17 -8.87 -12.23
C ASP A 73 -4.95 -7.45 -12.75
N TYR A 74 -3.76 -6.89 -12.51
CA TYR A 74 -3.34 -5.60 -13.02
C TYR A 74 -3.29 -5.59 -14.55
N GLU A 75 -2.66 -6.58 -15.18
CA GLU A 75 -2.59 -6.65 -16.64
C GLU A 75 -3.94 -6.85 -17.31
N GLY A 76 -4.86 -7.58 -16.65
CA GLY A 76 -6.24 -7.74 -17.11
C GLY A 76 -7.10 -6.48 -16.96
N ALA A 77 -6.83 -5.67 -15.93
CA ALA A 77 -7.57 -4.44 -15.64
C ALA A 77 -6.91 -3.17 -16.21
N LYS A 78 -5.67 -3.26 -16.73
CA LYS A 78 -4.89 -2.07 -17.07
C LYS A 78 -5.56 -1.24 -18.18
N PRO A 79 -5.76 0.07 -17.97
CA PRO A 79 -6.10 0.98 -19.06
C PRO A 79 -4.88 1.22 -19.96
N SER A 80 -5.07 1.63 -21.21
CA SER A 80 -3.96 1.91 -22.15
C SER A 80 -2.97 2.98 -21.65
N SER A 81 -3.36 3.80 -20.67
CA SER A 81 -2.51 4.82 -20.05
C SER A 81 -1.70 4.31 -18.84
N ALA A 82 -1.98 3.10 -18.37
CA ALA A 82 -1.28 2.49 -17.25
C ALA A 82 0.05 1.85 -17.70
N LEU A 83 1.01 1.86 -16.79
CA LEU A 83 2.36 1.36 -17.02
C LEU A 83 2.41 -0.17 -16.99
N PRO A 84 3.48 -0.81 -17.50
CA PRO A 84 3.65 -2.25 -17.34
C PRO A 84 3.83 -2.62 -15.85
N TRP A 85 3.40 -3.83 -15.50
CA TRP A 85 3.52 -4.36 -14.13
C TRP A 85 4.93 -4.19 -13.56
N ASP A 86 5.96 -4.50 -14.34
CA ASP A 86 7.37 -4.41 -13.91
C ASP A 86 7.75 -3.04 -13.33
N THR A 87 7.21 -1.97 -13.92
CA THR A 87 7.42 -0.58 -13.48
C THR A 87 6.61 -0.24 -12.23
N VAL A 88 5.38 -0.75 -12.13
CA VAL A 88 4.49 -0.43 -11.02
C VAL A 88 4.60 -1.38 -9.84
N ARG A 89 5.22 -2.54 -10.02
CA ARG A 89 5.51 -3.55 -9.00
C ARG A 89 6.11 -2.96 -7.71
N PRO A 90 7.14 -2.09 -7.74
CA PRO A 90 7.65 -1.45 -6.53
C PRO A 90 6.63 -0.52 -5.86
N ALA A 91 5.72 0.10 -6.63
CA ALA A 91 4.66 0.94 -6.09
C ALA A 91 3.60 0.10 -5.35
N VAL A 92 3.17 -1.01 -5.97
CA VAL A 92 2.22 -1.95 -5.35
C VAL A 92 2.82 -2.63 -4.13
N SER A 93 4.11 -2.98 -4.19
CA SER A 93 4.85 -3.51 -3.05
C SER A 93 4.85 -2.53 -1.86
N SER A 94 5.07 -1.23 -2.10
CA SER A 94 5.01 -0.21 -1.05
C SER A 94 3.62 -0.13 -0.38
N VAL A 95 2.55 -0.30 -1.17
CA VAL A 95 1.16 -0.39 -0.65
C VAL A 95 1.02 -1.57 0.28
N TRP A 96 1.46 -2.73 -0.18
CA TRP A 96 1.40 -3.96 0.57
C TRP A 96 2.21 -3.89 1.86
N GLU A 97 3.42 -3.35 1.83
CA GLU A 97 4.23 -3.14 3.04
C GLU A 97 3.52 -2.24 4.06
N ARG A 98 2.86 -1.17 3.60
CA ARG A 98 2.05 -0.33 4.47
C ARG A 98 0.85 -1.08 5.04
N MET A 99 0.07 -1.77 4.21
CA MET A 99 -1.15 -2.45 4.65
C MET A 99 -0.83 -3.63 5.57
N THR A 100 0.23 -4.39 5.28
CA THR A 100 0.75 -5.43 6.18
C THR A 100 1.27 -4.85 7.49
N GLY A 101 1.93 -3.67 7.46
CA GLY A 101 2.33 -2.95 8.66
C GLY A 101 1.16 -2.41 9.49
N VAL A 102 0.08 -1.97 8.84
CA VAL A 102 -1.17 -1.52 9.48
C VAL A 102 -1.97 -2.70 10.05
N LEU A 103 -1.99 -3.84 9.37
CA LEU A 103 -2.57 -5.09 9.88
C LEU A 103 -1.66 -5.82 10.88
N SER A 104 -0.38 -5.44 10.98
CA SER A 104 0.55 -5.96 11.98
C SER A 104 0.87 -4.97 13.10
N PRO A 105 -0.10 -4.42 13.85
CA PRO A 105 0.21 -3.89 15.17
C PRO A 105 0.39 -5.08 16.12
N ARG A 106 1.64 -5.53 16.31
CA ARG A 106 2.15 -6.45 17.35
C ARG A 106 2.02 -7.97 17.15
N GLU A 107 2.78 -8.56 16.23
CA GLU A 107 3.28 -9.93 16.45
C GLU A 107 4.82 -9.93 16.60
N PRO A 108 5.37 -9.67 17.80
CA PRO A 108 6.67 -10.20 18.17
C PRO A 108 6.52 -11.70 18.43
N GLY A 109 6.65 -12.53 17.38
CA GLY A 109 6.93 -13.95 17.56
C GLY A 109 6.02 -14.92 16.81
N ARG A 110 6.29 -15.12 15.52
CA ARG A 110 6.10 -16.42 14.85
C ARG A 110 7.16 -16.57 13.75
N GLY A 111 8.09 -17.51 13.79
CA GLY A 111 8.35 -18.52 14.80
C GLY A 111 9.84 -18.83 14.84
N VAL A 112 10.32 -19.08 16.06
CA VAL A 112 11.48 -19.94 16.29
C VAL A 112 11.18 -21.23 15.55
N ARG A 113 11.94 -21.47 14.48
CA ARG A 113 12.06 -22.79 13.88
C ARG A 113 12.80 -23.65 14.90
N ASP A 114 12.02 -24.26 15.79
CA ASP A 114 12.45 -25.44 16.51
C ASP A 114 12.67 -26.54 15.46
N PHE A 115 13.94 -26.80 15.17
CA PHE A 115 14.40 -28.04 14.57
C PHE A 115 15.57 -28.49 15.45
N ILE A 116 15.19 -29.29 16.45
CA ILE A 116 15.84 -30.51 16.95
C ILE A 116 17.38 -30.51 16.93
#